data_AF-A0A525C2R7-F1
#
_entry.id   AF-A0A525C2R7-F1
#
_cell.length_a   1.000
_cell.length_b   1.000
_cell.length_c   1.000
_cell.angle_alpha   90.00
_cell.angle_beta   90.00
_cell.angle_gamma   90.00
#
_symmetry.space_group_name_H-M   'P 1'
#
loop_
_entity.id
_entity.type
_entity.pdbx_description
1 polymer ?
#
loop_
_entity_poly.entity_id
_entity_poly.type
_entity_poly.pdbx_seq_one_letter_code
_entity_poly.pdbx_strand_id
1 'polypeptide(L)'
;MTLNKSIVARSLALGVLGVLVLVSLGCGRKSWPEAQILAEEFGYKTIHAVREEGCLVIRTALDGKWQNMSRMLLEISDTDTDCPGCPFYPSQEVEVSTEAGNLMQEEEVLIIRLCGLNEGQTYRWRLVAYNVYDELGPVISEVRLTAP
;
A
#
# COMPACT_ATOMS: atom_id res chain seq x y z
N MET A 1 -78.53 -10.77 17.27
CA MET A 1 -77.12 -11.13 17.00
C MET A 1 -76.22 -10.19 17.78
N THR A 2 -75.85 -10.56 19.01
CA THR A 2 -74.95 -9.79 19.85
C THR A 2 -73.51 -10.16 19.49
N LEU A 3 -72.85 -9.29 18.72
CA LEU A 3 -71.44 -9.46 18.36
C LEU A 3 -70.61 -9.45 19.64
N ASN A 4 -69.89 -10.54 19.90
CA ASN A 4 -69.19 -10.76 21.15
C ASN A 4 -67.97 -9.83 21.25
N LYS A 5 -68.11 -8.73 22.00
CA LYS A 5 -67.08 -7.68 22.16
C LYS A 5 -65.71 -8.24 22.57
N SER A 6 -65.68 -9.36 23.27
CA SER A 6 -64.45 -10.06 23.68
C SER A 6 -63.66 -10.68 22.52
N ILE A 7 -64.34 -11.12 21.46
CA ILE A 7 -63.71 -11.68 20.25
C ILE A 7 -63.13 -10.54 19.41
N VAL A 8 -63.89 -9.45 19.24
CA VAL A 8 -63.44 -8.25 18.50
C VAL A 8 -62.21 -7.62 19.16
N ALA A 9 -62.18 -7.52 20.49
CA ALA A 9 -61.05 -6.97 21.23
C ALA A 9 -59.78 -7.81 21.10
N ARG A 10 -59.89 -9.15 21.12
CA ARG A 10 -58.76 -10.07 20.92
C ARG A 10 -58.19 -9.99 19.50
N SER A 11 -59.05 -9.90 18.49
CA SER A 11 -58.64 -9.73 17.10
C SER A 11 -57.93 -8.39 16.86
N LEU A 12 -58.40 -7.31 17.50
CA LEU A 12 -57.76 -5.99 17.41
C LEU A 12 -56.38 -5.97 18.08
N ALA A 13 -56.25 -6.59 19.26
CA ALA A 13 -54.98 -6.70 19.98
C ALA A 13 -53.94 -7.51 19.20
N LEU A 14 -54.35 -8.61 18.58
CA LEU A 14 -53.49 -9.42 17.70
C LEU A 14 -53.07 -8.66 16.44
N GLY A 15 -53.96 -7.86 15.85
CA GLY A 15 -53.65 -7.00 14.71
C GLY A 15 -52.61 -5.93 15.06
N VAL A 16 -52.78 -5.24 16.20
CA VAL A 16 -51.85 -4.22 16.68
C VAL A 16 -50.47 -4.80 16.99
N LEU A 17 -50.43 -5.98 17.63
CA LEU A 17 -49.18 -6.68 17.92
C LEU A 17 -48.44 -7.10 16.63
N GLY A 18 -49.18 -7.57 15.62
CA GLY A 18 -48.62 -7.92 14.31
C GLY A 18 -47.99 -6.72 13.59
N VAL A 19 -48.63 -5.56 13.65
CA VAL A 19 -48.10 -4.32 13.05
C VAL A 19 -46.82 -3.87 13.76
N LEU A 20 -46.77 -3.92 15.10
CA LEU A 20 -45.58 -3.55 15.89
C LEU A 20 -44.36 -4.41 15.58
N VAL A 21 -44.54 -5.72 15.30
CA VAL A 21 -43.45 -6.63 14.92
C VAL A 21 -42.93 -6.34 13.50
N LEU A 22 -43.78 -5.88 12.59
CA LEU A 22 -43.35 -5.54 11.23
C LEU A 22 -42.54 -4.24 11.17
N VAL A 23 -42.80 -3.28 12.07
CA VAL A 23 -42.05 -2.01 12.11
C VAL A 23 -40.64 -2.16 12.72
N SER A 24 -40.39 -3.21 13.53
CA SER A 24 -39.06 -3.43 14.14
C SER A 24 -38.05 -4.13 13.24
N LEU A 25 -38.45 -4.66 12.08
CA LEU A 25 -37.56 -5.36 11.14
C LEU A 25 -36.78 -4.42 10.20
N GLY A 26 -36.90 -3.10 10.37
CA GLY A 26 -36.44 -2.09 9.42
C GLY A 26 -35.30 -1.17 9.87
N CYS A 27 -34.37 -1.61 10.71
CA CYS A 27 -33.12 -0.85 10.96
C CYS A 27 -31.97 -1.42 10.11
N GLY A 28 -32.09 -1.29 8.78
CA GLY A 28 -31.00 -1.58 7.87
C GLY A 28 -29.91 -0.51 8.02
N ARG A 29 -28.83 -0.84 8.74
CA ARG A 29 -27.66 0.05 8.86
C ARG A 29 -26.97 0.11 7.50
N LYS A 30 -27.33 1.09 6.67
CA LYS A 30 -26.69 1.36 5.38
C LYS A 30 -25.36 2.07 5.64
N SER A 31 -24.35 1.33 6.06
CA SER A 31 -22.98 1.82 6.03
C SER A 31 -22.46 1.78 4.60
N TRP A 32 -21.71 2.80 4.22
CA TRP A 32 -20.98 2.78 2.96
C TRP A 32 -19.97 1.63 2.98
N PRO A 33 -19.86 0.82 1.92
CA PRO A 33 -18.81 -0.18 1.83
C PRO A 33 -17.47 0.55 1.79
N GLU A 34 -16.53 0.10 2.62
CA GLU A 34 -15.16 0.56 2.59
C GLU A 34 -14.53 0.18 1.24
N ALA A 35 -13.68 1.05 0.69
CA ALA A 35 -13.03 0.81 -0.59
C ALA A 35 -12.13 -0.42 -0.44
N GLN A 36 -12.54 -1.55 -1.04
CA GLN A 36 -11.85 -2.83 -0.90
C GLN A 36 -10.41 -2.77 -1.42
N ILE A 37 -10.12 -1.83 -2.32
CA ILE A 37 -8.79 -1.62 -2.88
C ILE A 37 -7.73 -1.24 -1.84
N LEU A 38 -8.12 -0.61 -0.72
CA LEU A 38 -7.17 -0.29 0.36
C LEU A 38 -6.61 -1.57 1.02
N ALA A 39 -7.33 -2.69 0.95
CA ALA A 39 -6.84 -3.98 1.43
C ALA A 39 -5.74 -4.58 0.53
N GLU A 40 -5.53 -4.00 -0.66
CA GLU A 40 -4.54 -4.41 -1.67
C GLU A 40 -3.24 -3.58 -1.61
N GLU A 41 -3.13 -2.69 -0.63
CA GLU A 41 -1.94 -1.88 -0.38
C GLU A 41 -0.77 -2.71 0.16
N PHE A 42 0.43 -2.23 -0.13
CA PHE A 42 1.69 -2.72 0.43
C PHE A 42 2.59 -1.53 0.73
N GLY A 43 3.60 -1.74 1.58
CA GLY A 43 4.51 -0.71 2.02
C GLY A 43 5.94 -1.22 2.15
N TYR A 44 6.88 -0.29 2.34
CA TYR A 44 8.24 -0.63 2.75
C TYR A 44 8.28 -0.87 4.26
N LYS A 45 8.62 -2.09 4.67
CA LYS A 45 8.81 -2.47 6.08
C LYS A 45 10.20 -2.10 6.58
N THR A 46 11.22 -2.45 5.81
CA THR A 46 12.62 -2.14 6.12
C THR A 46 13.36 -1.78 4.84
N ILE A 47 14.29 -0.84 4.95
CA ILE A 47 15.21 -0.49 3.88
C ILE A 47 16.57 -0.28 4.52
N HIS A 48 17.54 -1.07 4.09
CA HIS A 48 18.94 -0.94 4.47
C HIS A 48 19.78 -0.88 3.21
N ALA A 49 20.76 0.00 3.17
CA ALA A 49 21.66 0.09 2.03
C ALA A 49 23.09 0.23 2.50
N VAL A 50 23.97 -0.41 1.75
CA VAL A 50 25.41 -0.40 1.98
C VAL A 50 26.11 -0.21 0.64
N ARG A 51 27.28 0.41 0.68
CA ARG A 51 28.19 0.45 -0.45
C ARG A 51 29.22 -0.66 -0.26
N GLU A 52 29.25 -1.58 -1.21
CA GLU A 52 30.15 -2.75 -1.21
C GLU A 52 30.72 -2.92 -2.61
N GLU A 53 32.05 -2.98 -2.74
CA GLU A 53 32.74 -3.28 -4.01
C GLU A 53 32.32 -2.38 -5.20
N GLY A 54 32.10 -1.09 -4.95
CA GLY A 54 31.66 -0.14 -6.00
C GLY A 54 30.19 -0.28 -6.39
N CYS A 55 29.42 -1.08 -5.65
CA CYS A 55 27.99 -1.28 -5.84
C CYS A 55 27.20 -0.70 -4.67
N LEU A 56 26.03 -0.14 -4.97
CA LEU A 56 24.98 0.12 -4.00
C LEU A 56 24.16 -1.17 -3.84
N VAL A 57 24.21 -1.76 -2.64
CA VAL A 57 23.44 -2.96 -2.28
C VAL A 57 22.33 -2.54 -1.32
N ILE A 58 21.09 -2.67 -1.76
CA ILE A 58 19.89 -2.33 -0.99
C ILE A 58 19.18 -3.62 -0.59
N ARG A 59 18.96 -3.82 0.71
CA ARG A 59 18.15 -4.89 1.28
C ARG A 59 16.85 -4.29 1.78
N THR A 60 15.74 -4.69 1.18
CA THR A 60 14.42 -4.16 1.51
C THR A 60 13.42 -5.28 1.75
N ALA A 61 12.55 -5.10 2.74
CA ALA A 61 11.39 -5.96 2.96
C ALA A 61 10.11 -5.15 2.75
N LEU A 62 9.08 -5.78 2.19
CA LEU A 62 7.77 -5.18 2.00
C LEU A 62 6.78 -5.75 3.02
N ASP A 63 5.76 -4.98 3.41
CA ASP A 63 4.62 -5.43 4.19
C ASP A 63 3.31 -5.36 3.38
N GLY A 64 2.20 -5.82 3.95
CA GLY A 64 0.91 -5.85 3.26
C GLY A 64 0.88 -6.85 2.11
N LYS A 65 0.15 -6.49 1.03
CA LYS A 65 -0.06 -7.33 -0.16
C LYS A 65 1.06 -7.15 -1.18
N TRP A 66 2.31 -7.36 -0.77
CA TRP A 66 3.48 -7.12 -1.63
C TRP A 66 3.51 -7.95 -2.91
N GLN A 67 2.75 -9.06 -2.98
CA GLN A 67 2.59 -9.85 -4.21
C GLN A 67 1.87 -9.07 -5.33
N ASN A 68 1.20 -7.97 -5.00
CA ASN A 68 0.58 -7.05 -5.96
C ASN A 68 1.58 -6.04 -6.54
N MET A 69 2.86 -6.09 -6.16
CA MET A 69 3.89 -5.27 -6.78
C MET A 69 4.08 -5.68 -8.24
N SER A 70 3.85 -4.74 -9.16
CA SER A 70 3.96 -4.95 -10.60
C SER A 70 5.35 -4.56 -11.14
N ARG A 71 5.93 -3.48 -10.60
CA ARG A 71 7.23 -2.96 -11.00
C ARG A 71 7.91 -2.27 -9.82
N MET A 72 9.24 -2.28 -9.81
CA MET A 72 10.05 -1.46 -8.92
C MET A 72 11.09 -0.66 -9.72
N LEU A 73 11.29 0.59 -9.33
CA LEU A 73 12.32 1.47 -9.85
C LEU A 73 13.25 1.91 -8.71
N LEU A 74 14.54 1.97 -9.03
CA LEU A 74 15.54 2.65 -8.23
C LEU A 74 15.82 4.00 -8.88
N GLU A 75 15.41 5.06 -8.20
CA GLU A 75 15.63 6.43 -8.63
C GLU A 75 16.87 6.99 -7.94
N ILE A 76 17.79 7.56 -8.73
CA ILE A 76 19.08 8.07 -8.26
C ILE A 76 19.26 9.50 -8.72
N SER A 77 19.87 10.29 -7.85
CA SER A 77 20.32 11.64 -8.11
C SER A 77 21.80 11.77 -7.73
N ASP A 78 22.57 12.23 -8.71
CA ASP A 78 24.02 12.45 -8.74
C ASP A 78 24.42 13.84 -8.21
N THR A 79 23.50 14.53 -7.53
CA THR A 79 23.67 15.95 -7.21
C THR A 79 24.88 16.19 -6.29
N ASP A 80 25.94 16.77 -6.85
CA ASP A 80 27.13 17.35 -6.21
C ASP A 80 26.83 18.56 -5.31
N THR A 81 25.57 18.96 -5.23
CA THR A 81 25.13 20.17 -4.54
C THR A 81 24.54 19.81 -3.19
N ASP A 82 25.34 20.05 -2.14
CA ASP A 82 24.93 20.07 -0.75
C ASP A 82 23.93 21.22 -0.53
N CYS A 83 22.71 21.04 -1.04
CA CYS A 83 21.59 21.94 -0.87
C CYS A 83 20.60 21.32 0.12
N PRO A 84 20.75 21.62 1.43
CA PRO A 84 19.77 21.21 2.42
C PRO A 84 18.43 21.91 2.13
N GLY A 85 17.50 21.18 1.51
CA GLY A 85 16.15 21.65 1.18
C GLY A 85 15.76 21.53 -0.30
N CYS A 86 16.69 21.17 -1.18
CA CYS A 86 16.36 20.99 -2.60
C CYS A 86 15.48 19.72 -2.80
N PRO A 87 14.33 19.84 -3.51
CA PRO A 87 13.49 18.70 -3.86
C PRO A 87 14.29 17.63 -4.58
N PHE A 88 13.96 16.36 -4.34
CA PHE A 88 14.60 15.25 -5.03
C PHE A 88 14.09 15.17 -6.47
N TYR A 89 15.02 15.26 -7.41
CA TYR A 89 14.79 14.98 -8.82
C TYR A 89 15.73 13.86 -9.27
N PRO A 90 15.20 12.73 -9.77
CA PRO A 90 16.03 11.65 -10.28
C PRO A 90 16.75 12.12 -11.55
N SER A 91 18.06 11.91 -11.59
CA SER A 91 18.84 12.02 -12.83
C SER A 91 18.91 10.69 -13.56
N GLN A 92 18.70 9.59 -12.84
CA GLN A 92 18.65 8.24 -13.38
C GLN A 92 17.51 7.45 -12.74
N GLU A 93 16.82 6.67 -13.56
CA GLU A 93 15.85 5.67 -13.14
C GLU A 93 16.32 4.31 -13.64
N VAL A 94 16.41 3.34 -12.73
CA VAL A 94 16.83 1.97 -13.04
C VAL A 94 15.67 1.04 -12.71
N GLU A 95 15.19 0.29 -13.70
CA GLU A 95 14.21 -0.78 -13.45
C GLU A 95 14.86 -1.89 -12.64
N VAL A 96 14.22 -2.27 -11.54
CA VAL A 96 14.67 -3.32 -10.62
C VAL A 96 13.89 -4.58 -10.95
N SER A 97 14.57 -5.57 -11.52
CA SER A 97 13.96 -6.83 -11.91
C SER A 97 14.98 -7.97 -11.95
N THR A 98 14.48 -9.20 -11.84
CA THR A 98 15.32 -10.40 -11.93
C THR A 98 15.87 -10.54 -13.35
N GLU A 99 15.12 -10.10 -14.37
CA GLU A 99 15.52 -10.11 -15.78
C GLU A 99 16.67 -9.14 -16.06
N ALA A 100 16.69 -7.98 -15.39
CA ALA A 100 17.79 -7.02 -15.46
C ALA A 100 19.04 -7.48 -14.68
N GLY A 101 18.93 -8.55 -13.88
CA GLY A 101 20.04 -9.10 -13.09
C GLY A 101 20.45 -8.25 -11.88
N ASN A 102 19.65 -7.24 -11.53
CA ASN A 102 19.91 -6.32 -10.43
C ASN A 102 19.01 -6.59 -9.20
N LEU A 103 18.15 -7.61 -9.25
CA LEU A 103 17.28 -8.04 -8.16
C LEU A 103 17.50 -9.52 -7.85
N MET A 104 17.64 -9.82 -6.56
CA MET A 104 17.62 -11.16 -6.01
C MET A 104 16.64 -11.21 -4.85
N GLN A 105 15.83 -12.27 -4.76
CA GLN A 105 14.90 -12.46 -3.66
C GLN A 105 15.41 -13.57 -2.73
N GLU A 106 15.56 -13.24 -1.45
CA GLU A 106 15.87 -14.17 -0.37
C GLU A 106 14.73 -14.14 0.65
N GLU A 107 13.87 -15.17 0.65
CA GLU A 107 12.69 -15.26 1.52
C GLU A 107 11.77 -14.02 1.40
N GLU A 108 11.69 -13.20 2.43
CA GLU A 108 10.90 -11.96 2.51
C GLU A 108 11.73 -10.69 2.21
N VAL A 109 13.00 -10.85 1.83
CA VAL A 109 13.94 -9.76 1.57
C VAL A 109 14.27 -9.69 0.08
N LEU A 110 14.12 -8.50 -0.48
CA LEU A 110 14.58 -8.15 -1.82
C LEU A 110 15.97 -7.51 -1.70
N ILE A 111 16.91 -8.06 -2.46
CA ILE A 111 18.30 -7.61 -2.52
C ILE A 111 18.51 -7.00 -3.90
N ILE A 112 18.70 -5.69 -3.92
CA ILE A 112 18.89 -4.90 -5.13
C ILE A 112 20.36 -4.52 -5.20
N ARG A 113 21.00 -4.74 -6.34
CA ARG A 113 22.41 -4.44 -6.54
C ARG A 113 22.59 -3.58 -7.79
N LEU A 114 23.05 -2.36 -7.59
CA LEU A 114 23.45 -1.46 -8.67
C LEU A 114 24.95 -1.17 -8.61
N CYS A 115 25.68 -1.58 -9.63
CA CYS A 115 27.11 -1.38 -9.76
C CYS A 115 27.46 -0.32 -10.80
N GLY A 116 28.72 0.13 -10.82
CA GLY A 116 29.17 1.17 -11.76
C GLY A 116 28.92 2.59 -11.28
N LEU A 117 28.71 2.77 -9.96
CA LEU A 117 28.66 4.09 -9.35
C LEU A 117 30.08 4.62 -9.12
N ASN A 118 30.24 5.95 -9.13
CA ASN A 118 31.53 6.57 -8.85
C ASN A 118 31.86 6.45 -7.36
N GLU A 119 33.04 5.91 -7.04
CA GLU A 119 33.52 5.67 -5.67
C GLU A 119 33.71 6.96 -4.88
N GLY A 120 34.01 8.09 -5.53
CA GLY A 120 34.22 9.37 -4.86
C GLY A 120 32.96 10.20 -4.60
N GLN A 121 31.78 9.71 -5.01
CA GLN A 121 30.56 10.50 -5.02
C GLN A 121 29.50 9.95 -4.05
N THR A 122 28.86 10.87 -3.33
CA THR A 122 27.67 10.60 -2.52
C THR A 122 26.44 10.62 -3.43
N TYR A 123 25.59 9.61 -3.32
CA TYR A 123 24.35 9.53 -4.10
C TYR A 123 23.13 9.71 -3.22
N ARG A 124 22.14 10.44 -3.73
CA ARG A 124 20.77 10.45 -3.19
C ARG A 124 19.94 9.45 -3.98
N TRP A 125 19.17 8.62 -3.31
CA TRP A 125 18.33 7.63 -4.00
C TRP A 125 17.06 7.32 -3.24
N ARG A 126 16.07 6.75 -3.93
CA ARG A 126 14.85 6.21 -3.34
C ARG A 126 14.33 5.04 -4.18
N LEU A 127 13.51 4.20 -3.56
CA LEU A 127 12.80 3.13 -4.25
C LEU A 127 11.37 3.57 -4.52
N VAL A 128 10.87 3.22 -5.70
CA VAL A 128 9.50 3.45 -6.13
C VAL A 128 8.91 2.12 -6.57
N ALA A 129 7.88 1.65 -5.87
CA ALA A 129 7.22 0.40 -6.18
C ALA A 129 5.79 0.67 -6.65
N TYR A 130 5.43 0.09 -7.79
CA TYR A 130 4.11 0.24 -8.39
C TYR A 130 3.25 -0.97 -8.05
N ASN A 131 2.00 -0.71 -7.75
CA ASN A 131 0.99 -1.74 -7.60
C ASN A 131 0.47 -2.17 -8.97
N VAL A 132 -0.10 -3.37 -9.07
CA VAL A 132 -0.87 -3.81 -10.24
C VAL A 132 -2.16 -3.00 -10.40
N TYR A 133 -2.66 -2.40 -9.32
CA TYR A 133 -3.79 -1.47 -9.34
C TYR A 133 -3.30 -0.01 -9.39
N ASP A 134 -3.39 0.63 -10.56
CA ASP A 134 -2.90 2.00 -10.79
C ASP A 134 -3.56 3.05 -9.87
N GLU A 135 -4.78 2.78 -9.40
CA GLU A 135 -5.58 3.67 -8.52
C GLU A 135 -4.93 3.90 -7.15
N LEU A 136 -4.12 2.95 -6.66
CA LEU A 136 -3.39 3.08 -5.40
C LEU A 136 -2.14 3.97 -5.52
N GLY A 137 -1.68 4.22 -6.75
CA GLY A 137 -0.44 4.93 -7.02
C GLY A 137 0.81 4.16 -6.56
N PRO A 138 2.00 4.75 -6.76
CA PRO A 138 3.24 4.15 -6.34
C PRO A 138 3.51 4.35 -4.85
N VAL A 139 4.14 3.36 -4.25
CA VAL A 139 4.73 3.41 -2.92
C VAL A 139 6.16 3.93 -3.05
N ILE A 140 6.41 5.12 -2.50
CA ILE A 140 7.70 5.81 -2.61
C ILE A 140 8.42 5.76 -1.25
N SER A 141 9.67 5.32 -1.24
CA SER A 141 10.49 5.35 -0.03
C SER A 141 10.99 6.76 0.28
N GLU A 142 11.43 6.97 1.52
CA GLU A 142 12.23 8.14 1.87
C GLU A 142 13.50 8.21 1.01
N VAL A 143 13.96 9.44 0.76
CA VAL A 143 15.24 9.69 0.08
C VAL A 143 16.37 9.37 1.05
N ARG A 144 17.28 8.50 0.61
CA ARG A 144 18.46 8.10 1.39
C ARG A 144 19.74 8.56 0.72
N LEU A 145 20.76 8.71 1.55
CA LEU A 145 22.11 9.07 1.13
C LEU A 145 23.00 7.85 1.27
N THR A 146 23.81 7.59 0.24
CA THR A 146 24.91 6.63 0.33
C THR A 146 26.21 7.36 0.08
N ALA A 147 27.01 7.46 1.14
CA ALA A 147 28.35 8.02 1.09
C ALA A 147 29.32 7.06 0.34
N PRO A 148 30.46 7.57 -0.15
CA PRO A 148 31.61 6.80 -0.60
C PRO A 148 31.94 5.58 0.26
#